data_AF-A0A5E4DCM0-F1
#
_entry.id   AF-A0A5E4DCM0-F1
#
_cell.length_a   1.000
_cell.length_b   1.000
_cell.length_c   1.000
_cell.angle_alpha   90.00
_cell.angle_beta   90.00
_cell.angle_gamma   90.00
#
_symmetry.space_group_name_H-M   'P 1'
#
loop_
_entity.id
_entity.type
_entity.pdbx_description
1 polymer ?
#
loop_
_entity_poly.entity_id
_entity_poly.type
_entity_poly.pdbx_seq_one_letter_code
_entity_poly.pdbx_strand_id
1 'polypeptide(L)'
;FYRPLNIRIVLVGVEVWNDIDKCTISQDPFTSLHEFLDWRKMKLLPRKSHDNAQLISGVYFQGTTIGMAPIMSMCTAEQSGGVVMDHSDSPLGAAVTLAHELGHNFGMNHDTLERGCSCKMAADKGGCIMNPSTGQVLRLPGLREWCRAWSV
;
A
#
# COMPACT_ATOMS: atom_id res chain seq x y z
N PHE A 1 4.37 11.74 -1.58
CA PHE A 1 4.63 10.92 -0.38
C PHE A 1 6.11 10.64 -0.13
N TYR A 2 6.86 9.99 -1.03
CA TYR A 2 8.21 9.45 -0.70
C TYR A 2 9.43 10.39 -0.75
N ARG A 3 9.32 11.60 -1.29
CA ARG A 3 10.47 12.54 -1.41
C ARG A 3 11.22 12.80 -0.08
N PRO A 4 10.54 13.01 1.07
CA PRO A 4 11.23 13.23 2.34
C PRO A 4 12.08 12.03 2.83
N LEU A 5 11.86 10.85 2.25
CA LEU A 5 12.61 9.63 2.57
C LEU A 5 13.75 9.36 1.57
N ASN A 6 14.06 10.33 0.69
CA ASN A 6 15.01 10.16 -0.40
C ASN A 6 14.68 8.97 -1.35
N ILE A 7 13.40 8.61 -1.45
CA ILE A 7 12.91 7.54 -2.32
C ILE A 7 12.13 8.16 -3.49
N ARG A 8 12.45 7.70 -4.71
CA ARG A 8 11.71 8.07 -5.93
C ARG A 8 10.94 6.87 -6.45
N ILE A 9 9.63 6.97 -6.43
CA ILE A 9 8.75 5.99 -7.06
C ILE A 9 8.55 6.37 -8.52
N VAL A 10 8.77 5.42 -9.43
CA VAL A 10 8.59 5.59 -10.87
C VAL A 10 7.66 4.49 -11.37
N LEU A 11 6.59 4.89 -12.06
CA LEU A 11 5.66 3.95 -12.68
C LEU A 11 6.27 3.41 -13.98
N VAL A 12 6.65 2.13 -13.99
CA VAL A 12 7.31 1.49 -15.15
C VAL A 12 6.38 0.59 -15.97
N GLY A 13 5.15 0.38 -15.50
CA GLY A 13 4.10 -0.38 -16.17
C GLY A 13 2.76 -0.27 -15.45
N VAL A 14 1.68 -0.38 -16.22
CA VAL A 14 0.29 -0.46 -15.73
C VAL A 14 -0.39 -1.59 -16.50
N GLU A 15 -1.15 -2.42 -15.80
CA GLU A 15 -1.98 -3.45 -16.39
C GLU A 15 -3.40 -3.33 -15.85
N VAL A 16 -4.38 -3.35 -16.74
CA VAL A 16 -5.80 -3.26 -16.39
C VAL A 16 -6.48 -4.54 -16.85
N TRP A 17 -7.08 -5.27 -15.91
CA TRP A 17 -7.78 -6.53 -16.18
C TRP A 17 -9.22 -6.26 -16.63
N ASN A 18 -9.36 -5.79 -17.88
CA ASN A 18 -10.66 -5.40 -18.45
C ASN A 18 -11.52 -6.59 -18.93
N ASP A 19 -10.97 -7.80 -18.91
CA ASP A 19 -11.62 -9.02 -19.38
C ASP A 19 -12.00 -9.94 -18.20
N ILE A 20 -11.00 -10.37 -17.43
CA ILE A 20 -11.16 -11.22 -16.25
C ILE A 20 -9.96 -11.01 -15.33
N ASP A 21 -10.22 -11.08 -14.03
CA ASP A 21 -9.18 -11.06 -13.00
C ASP A 21 -8.16 -12.19 -13.24
N LYS A 22 -6.87 -11.87 -13.12
CA LYS A 22 -5.79 -12.82 -13.41
C LYS A 22 -5.38 -13.67 -12.19
N CYS A 23 -5.93 -13.34 -11.03
CA CYS A 23 -5.84 -14.10 -9.79
C CYS A 23 -7.15 -13.91 -9.01
N THR A 24 -7.37 -14.70 -7.97
CA THR A 24 -8.56 -14.52 -7.13
C THR A 24 -8.44 -13.23 -6.32
N ILE A 25 -9.44 -12.35 -6.43
CA ILE A 25 -9.60 -11.20 -5.56
C ILE A 25 -10.87 -11.42 -4.72
N SER A 26 -10.70 -11.61 -3.43
CA SER A 26 -11.80 -11.90 -2.50
C SER A 26 -11.94 -10.80 -1.44
N GLN A 27 -12.98 -10.90 -0.61
CA GLN A 27 -13.13 -9.98 0.52
C GLN A 27 -12.12 -10.27 1.65
N ASP A 28 -11.40 -11.39 1.62
CA ASP A 28 -10.29 -11.64 2.53
C ASP A 28 -9.01 -11.03 1.96
N PRO A 29 -8.44 -9.98 2.60
CA PRO A 29 -7.23 -9.34 2.11
C PRO A 29 -6.01 -10.27 2.16
N PHE A 30 -5.96 -11.25 3.08
CA PHE A 30 -4.87 -12.22 3.14
C PHE A 30 -4.84 -13.12 1.91
N THR A 31 -5.99 -13.72 1.57
CA THR A 31 -6.14 -14.52 0.35
C THR A 31 -5.81 -13.70 -0.89
N SER A 32 -6.37 -12.49 -1.01
CA SER A 32 -6.12 -11.62 -2.19
C SER A 32 -4.65 -11.25 -2.35
N LEU A 33 -3.95 -10.94 -1.24
CA LEU A 33 -2.53 -10.65 -1.27
C LEU A 33 -1.71 -11.86 -1.69
N HIS A 34 -2.01 -13.04 -1.14
CA HIS A 34 -1.30 -14.27 -1.48
C HIS A 34 -1.43 -14.59 -2.97
N GLU A 35 -2.66 -14.60 -3.49
CA GLU A 35 -2.97 -14.88 -4.89
C GLU A 35 -2.33 -13.86 -5.85
N PHE A 36 -2.34 -12.58 -5.48
CA PHE A 36 -1.70 -11.54 -6.28
C PHE A 36 -0.18 -11.67 -6.32
N LEU A 37 0.47 -11.96 -5.19
CA LEU A 37 1.92 -12.13 -5.13
C LEU A 37 2.39 -13.38 -5.90
N ASP A 38 1.62 -14.47 -5.83
CA ASP A 38 1.89 -15.68 -6.62
C ASP A 38 1.72 -15.39 -8.11
N TRP A 39 0.68 -14.67 -8.52
CA TRP A 39 0.52 -14.22 -9.90
C TRP A 39 1.66 -13.30 -10.34
N ARG A 40 2.06 -12.33 -9.50
CA ARG A 40 3.19 -11.43 -9.78
C ARG A 40 4.44 -12.26 -10.08
N LYS A 41 4.76 -13.21 -9.21
CA LYS A 41 5.93 -14.09 -9.33
C LYS A 41 5.89 -14.94 -10.59
N MET A 42 4.77 -15.63 -10.82
CA MET A 42 4.67 -16.67 -11.84
C MET A 42 4.34 -16.12 -13.24
N LYS A 43 3.71 -14.95 -13.32
CA LYS A 43 3.14 -14.42 -14.58
C LYS A 43 3.63 -13.02 -14.93
N LEU A 44 3.80 -12.11 -13.98
CA LEU A 44 4.22 -10.73 -14.28
C LEU A 44 5.74 -10.57 -14.35
N LEU A 45 6.49 -11.05 -13.36
CA LEU A 45 7.95 -10.93 -13.33
C LEU A 45 8.65 -11.51 -14.57
N PRO A 46 8.24 -12.68 -15.12
CA PRO A 46 8.89 -13.25 -16.31
C PRO A 46 8.77 -12.39 -17.58
N ARG A 47 7.77 -11.50 -17.66
CA ARG A 47 7.50 -10.69 -18.86
C ARG A 47 7.81 -9.20 -18.68
N LYS A 48 7.90 -8.71 -17.45
CA LYS A 48 8.18 -7.30 -17.15
C LYS A 48 9.00 -7.17 -15.89
N SER A 49 10.25 -6.71 -16.03
CA SER A 49 11.09 -6.33 -14.89
C SER A 49 10.50 -5.13 -14.16
N HIS A 50 10.39 -5.23 -12.83
CA HIS A 50 9.92 -4.20 -11.91
C HIS A 50 10.31 -4.57 -10.46
N ASP A 51 10.52 -3.58 -9.60
CA ASP A 51 10.97 -3.81 -8.22
C ASP A 51 9.83 -4.24 -7.29
N ASN A 52 8.62 -3.69 -7.51
CA ASN A 52 7.42 -3.89 -6.70
C ASN A 52 6.15 -3.77 -7.55
N ALA A 53 5.08 -4.47 -7.20
CA ALA A 53 3.77 -4.32 -7.84
C ALA A 53 2.66 -4.14 -6.79
N GLN A 54 1.72 -3.25 -7.07
CA GLN A 54 0.56 -2.99 -6.21
C GLN A 54 -0.71 -3.26 -7.01
N LEU A 55 -1.63 -4.04 -6.45
CA LEU A 55 -2.95 -4.28 -7.03
C LEU A 55 -3.96 -3.31 -6.41
N ILE A 56 -4.66 -2.54 -7.25
CA ILE A 56 -5.78 -1.70 -6.82
C ILE A 56 -7.07 -2.41 -7.22
N SER A 57 -7.97 -2.63 -6.26
CA SER A 57 -9.21 -3.39 -6.45
C SER A 57 -10.43 -2.62 -5.96
N GLY A 58 -11.55 -2.74 -6.68
CA GLY A 58 -12.87 -2.28 -6.23
C GLY A 58 -13.59 -3.24 -5.29
N VAL A 59 -12.99 -4.40 -4.98
CA VAL A 59 -13.54 -5.36 -4.01
C VAL A 59 -13.38 -4.81 -2.59
N TYR A 60 -14.49 -4.80 -1.84
CA TYR A 60 -14.48 -4.39 -0.45
C TYR A 60 -13.97 -5.53 0.46
N PHE A 61 -12.86 -5.28 1.15
CA PHE A 61 -12.31 -6.23 2.12
C PHE A 61 -13.14 -6.25 3.42
N GLN A 62 -13.17 -7.41 4.08
CA GLN A 62 -13.89 -7.58 5.35
C GLN A 62 -13.20 -6.83 6.49
N GLY A 63 -14.03 -6.33 7.41
CA GLY A 63 -13.55 -5.60 8.58
C GLY A 63 -13.18 -4.16 8.26
N THR A 64 -12.02 -3.72 8.75
CA THR A 64 -11.55 -2.33 8.61
C THR A 64 -10.30 -2.20 7.74
N THR A 65 -9.82 -3.31 7.19
CA THR A 65 -8.63 -3.38 6.34
C THR A 65 -8.95 -2.78 4.97
N ILE A 66 -8.11 -1.85 4.52
CA ILE A 66 -8.25 -1.20 3.21
C ILE A 66 -7.05 -1.47 2.31
N GLY A 67 -6.03 -2.13 2.82
CA GLY A 67 -4.83 -2.53 2.10
C GLY A 67 -4.05 -3.56 2.91
N MET A 68 -3.14 -4.28 2.25
CA MET A 68 -2.25 -5.23 2.92
C MET A 68 -0.98 -5.45 2.11
N ALA A 69 0.17 -5.51 2.78
CA ALA A 69 1.44 -5.81 2.18
C ALA A 69 2.42 -6.47 3.16
N PRO A 70 3.36 -7.32 2.68
CA PRO A 70 4.41 -7.88 3.54
C PRO A 70 5.41 -6.80 3.96
N ILE A 71 5.92 -6.92 5.19
CA ILE A 71 6.94 -6.00 5.71
C ILE A 71 8.32 -6.43 5.24
N MET A 72 9.18 -5.47 4.88
CA MET A 72 10.60 -5.70 4.50
C MET A 72 10.75 -6.65 3.30
N SER A 73 9.84 -6.55 2.34
CA SER A 73 9.81 -7.43 1.19
C SER A 73 10.21 -6.75 -0.12
N MET A 74 10.57 -5.47 -0.10
CA MET A 74 10.99 -4.73 -1.29
C MET A 74 12.09 -5.49 -2.06
N CYS A 75 11.95 -5.54 -3.39
CA CYS A 75 12.82 -6.26 -4.34
C CYS A 75 12.84 -7.80 -4.21
N THR A 76 12.13 -8.41 -3.27
CA THR A 76 11.99 -9.88 -3.24
C THR A 76 11.13 -10.37 -4.42
N ALA A 77 11.47 -11.54 -4.96
CA ALA A 77 10.72 -12.13 -6.06
C ALA A 77 9.33 -12.58 -5.59
N GLU A 78 9.24 -13.07 -4.35
CA GLU A 78 8.03 -13.63 -3.76
C GLU A 78 7.07 -12.56 -3.22
N GLN A 79 7.58 -11.53 -2.53
CA GLN A 79 6.76 -10.76 -1.60
C GLN A 79 6.77 -9.24 -1.85
N SER A 80 7.48 -8.76 -2.86
CA SER A 80 7.55 -7.32 -3.17
C SER A 80 6.26 -6.84 -3.88
N GLY A 81 5.23 -6.62 -3.08
CA GLY A 81 3.97 -6.05 -3.52
C GLY A 81 2.94 -5.88 -2.41
N GLY A 82 1.73 -5.49 -2.81
CA GLY A 82 0.61 -5.27 -1.90
C GLY A 82 -0.72 -5.20 -2.65
N VAL A 83 -1.81 -5.24 -1.88
CA VAL A 83 -3.17 -5.06 -2.37
C VAL A 83 -3.79 -3.84 -1.71
N VAL A 84 -4.57 -3.06 -2.48
CA VAL A 84 -5.17 -1.80 -2.07
C VAL A 84 -6.63 -1.78 -2.52
N MET A 85 -7.54 -1.46 -1.60
CA MET A 85 -8.95 -1.22 -1.88
C MET A 85 -9.13 0.21 -2.42
N ASP A 86 -9.90 0.38 -3.49
CA ASP A 86 -10.36 1.69 -3.93
C ASP A 86 -11.58 2.12 -3.12
N HIS A 87 -11.31 2.72 -1.96
CA HIS A 87 -12.29 2.93 -0.88
C HIS A 87 -12.86 4.34 -0.79
N SER A 88 -12.52 5.21 -1.74
CA SER A 88 -12.88 6.63 -1.70
C SER A 88 -13.18 7.16 -3.09
N ASP A 89 -14.18 8.04 -3.21
CA ASP A 89 -14.44 8.79 -4.44
C ASP A 89 -13.23 9.65 -4.88
N SER A 90 -12.34 9.97 -3.94
CA SER A 90 -11.09 10.66 -4.23
C SER A 90 -9.97 9.65 -4.50
N PRO A 91 -9.24 9.76 -5.62
CA PRO A 91 -8.07 8.90 -5.88
C PRO A 91 -6.97 9.07 -4.82
N LEU A 92 -7.02 10.15 -4.04
CA LEU A 92 -6.12 10.36 -2.91
C LEU A 92 -6.27 9.27 -1.83
N GLY A 93 -7.48 8.71 -1.64
CA GLY A 93 -7.75 7.65 -0.67
C GLY A 93 -6.93 6.40 -0.97
N ALA A 94 -7.07 5.86 -2.19
CA ALA A 94 -6.28 4.72 -2.66
C ALA A 94 -4.78 5.05 -2.73
N ALA A 95 -4.41 6.27 -3.16
CA ALA A 95 -3.00 6.67 -3.25
C ALA A 95 -2.29 6.69 -1.88
N VAL A 96 -2.97 7.11 -0.81
CA VAL A 96 -2.45 7.06 0.56
C VAL A 96 -2.28 5.61 1.01
N THR A 97 -3.28 4.77 0.80
CA THR A 97 -3.19 3.35 1.17
C THR A 97 -2.07 2.65 0.40
N LEU A 98 -1.91 2.91 -0.89
CA LEU A 98 -0.79 2.39 -1.68
C LEU A 98 0.56 2.85 -1.10
N ALA A 99 0.68 4.11 -0.68
CA ALA A 99 1.89 4.58 -0.02
C ALA A 99 2.11 3.92 1.35
N HIS A 100 1.05 3.60 2.10
CA HIS A 100 1.15 2.85 3.35
C HIS A 100 1.70 1.44 3.10
N GLU A 101 1.09 0.70 2.17
CA GLU A 101 1.46 -0.67 1.81
C GLU A 101 2.88 -0.76 1.24
N LEU A 102 3.25 0.17 0.37
CA LEU A 102 4.60 0.24 -0.14
C LEU A 102 5.61 0.62 0.97
N GLY A 103 5.18 1.40 1.98
CA GLY A 103 5.94 1.66 3.20
C GLY A 103 6.25 0.38 3.98
N HIS A 104 5.27 -0.53 4.14
CA HIS A 104 5.51 -1.86 4.68
C HIS A 104 6.56 -2.62 3.88
N ASN A 105 6.47 -2.65 2.55
CA ASN A 105 7.48 -3.32 1.73
C ASN A 105 8.91 -2.75 1.96
N PHE A 106 9.05 -1.45 2.20
CA PHE A 106 10.32 -0.81 2.60
C PHE A 106 10.77 -1.11 4.05
N GLY A 107 10.01 -1.90 4.80
CA GLY A 107 10.33 -2.30 6.18
C GLY A 107 9.70 -1.42 7.26
N MET A 108 8.86 -0.46 6.88
CA MET A 108 8.21 0.40 7.85
C MET A 108 7.11 -0.36 8.56
N ASN A 109 7.04 -0.16 9.87
CA ASN A 109 5.93 -0.66 10.66
C ASN A 109 4.97 0.47 10.96
N HIS A 110 3.80 0.12 11.49
CA HIS A 110 2.87 1.13 11.99
C HIS A 110 3.51 2.05 13.03
N ASP A 111 3.13 3.32 12.95
CA ASP A 111 3.45 4.34 13.93
C ASP A 111 2.72 4.03 15.24
N THR A 112 3.48 3.77 16.31
CA THR A 112 2.96 3.55 17.67
C THR A 112 3.73 4.41 18.66
N LEU A 113 3.08 4.74 19.80
CA LEU A 113 3.73 5.49 20.88
C LEU A 113 4.98 4.76 21.41
N GLU A 114 4.92 3.43 21.50
CA GLU A 114 6.02 2.56 21.96
C GLU A 114 7.26 2.66 21.06
N ARG A 115 7.09 2.89 19.75
CA ARG A 115 8.18 3.05 18.79
C ARG A 115 8.77 4.47 18.77
N GLY A 116 8.34 5.35 19.69
CA GLY A 116 8.82 6.73 19.76
C GLY A 116 8.41 7.57 18.55
N CYS A 117 7.45 7.10 17.75
CA CYS A 117 6.96 7.88 16.63
C CYS A 117 5.97 8.95 17.12
N SER A 118 6.36 10.22 17.02
CA SER A 118 5.45 11.35 17.21
C SER A 118 5.02 11.89 15.85
N CYS A 119 3.84 11.46 15.39
CA CYS A 119 3.17 12.10 14.27
C CYS A 119 2.73 13.50 14.68
N LYS A 120 3.42 14.54 14.20
CA LYS A 120 3.10 15.93 14.55
C LYS A 120 1.87 16.45 13.80
N MET A 121 1.46 15.78 12.72
CA MET A 121 0.27 16.13 11.97
C MET A 121 -0.96 15.57 12.70
N ALA A 122 -1.85 16.46 13.10
CA ALA A 122 -3.11 16.06 13.72
C ALA A 122 -3.95 15.21 12.74
N ALA A 123 -4.74 14.28 13.27
CA ALA A 123 -5.50 13.32 12.47
C ALA A 123 -6.51 14.02 11.54
N ASP A 124 -7.10 15.13 11.98
CA ASP A 124 -7.99 16.01 11.21
C ASP A 124 -7.28 16.77 10.07
N LYS A 125 -5.94 16.83 10.11
CA LYS A 125 -5.10 17.46 9.08
C LYS A 125 -4.43 16.47 8.13
N GLY A 126 -4.81 15.19 8.20
CA GLY A 126 -4.29 14.13 7.33
C GLY A 126 -3.49 13.06 8.07
N GLY A 127 -2.93 13.35 9.25
CA GLY A 127 -2.11 12.39 9.99
C GLY A 127 -0.87 11.89 9.23
N CYS A 128 -0.26 10.82 9.74
CA CYS A 128 0.91 10.19 9.12
C CYS A 128 0.51 9.02 8.22
N ILE A 129 1.38 8.69 7.26
CA ILE A 129 1.16 7.61 6.32
C ILE A 129 1.11 6.26 7.04
N MET A 130 2.03 5.98 7.97
CA MET A 130 2.12 4.70 8.68
C MET A 130 1.27 4.62 9.96
N ASN A 131 0.38 5.58 10.23
CA ASN A 131 -0.63 5.34 11.25
C ASN A 131 -1.45 4.09 10.87
N PRO A 132 -1.81 3.21 11.83
CA PRO A 132 -2.65 2.06 11.54
C PRO A 132 -3.91 2.51 10.79
N SER A 133 -4.03 2.10 9.53
CA SER A 133 -5.14 2.53 8.70
C SER A 133 -6.40 1.80 9.13
N THR A 134 -7.41 2.54 9.59
CA THR A 134 -8.77 2.04 9.81
C THR A 134 -9.66 2.54 8.68
N GLY A 135 -10.57 1.69 8.18
CA GLY A 135 -11.52 1.98 7.09
C GLY A 135 -12.52 3.12 7.33
N GLN A 136 -12.24 4.06 8.22
CA GLN A 136 -12.95 5.34 8.24
C GLN A 136 -12.53 6.12 6.99
N VAL A 137 -13.52 6.31 6.12
CA VAL A 137 -13.46 7.08 4.87
C VAL A 137 -12.51 8.26 5.04
N LEU A 138 -11.37 8.20 4.37
CA LEU A 138 -10.34 9.23 4.39
C LEU A 138 -10.82 10.48 3.64
N ARG A 139 -11.81 11.19 4.19
CA ARG A 139 -12.22 12.53 3.77
C ARG A 139 -11.28 13.57 4.38
N LEU A 140 -9.98 13.50 4.06
CA LEU A 140 -9.01 14.45 4.62
C LEU A 140 -8.29 15.21 3.51
N PRO A 141 -8.50 16.54 3.39
CA PRO A 141 -7.92 17.37 2.33
C PRO A 141 -6.43 17.74 2.55
N GLY A 142 -5.66 16.92 3.27
CA GLY A 142 -4.27 17.22 3.67
C GLY A 142 -3.23 16.25 3.09
N LEU A 143 -2.03 16.77 2.78
CA LEU A 143 -0.87 15.93 2.47
C LEU A 143 -0.39 15.20 3.74
N ARG A 144 -0.38 13.87 3.70
CA ARG A 144 0.18 13.05 4.78
C ARG A 144 1.71 13.09 4.81
N GLU A 145 2.26 13.02 6.02
CA GLU A 145 3.70 12.99 6.27
C GLU A 145 4.17 11.60 6.74
N TRP A 146 5.48 11.37 6.69
CA TRP A 146 6.12 10.22 7.32
C TRP A 146 6.57 10.57 8.73
N CYS A 147 6.63 9.57 9.60
CA CYS A 147 7.27 9.75 10.89
C CYS A 147 8.78 10.01 10.76
N ARG A 148 9.34 10.82 11.67
CA ARG A 148 10.79 11.10 11.72
C ARG A 148 11.64 9.84 11.89
N ALA A 149 11.12 8.81 12.55
CA ALA A 149 11.82 7.54 12.74
C ALA A 149 12.16 6.83 11.42
N TRP A 150 11.46 7.17 10.33
CA TRP A 150 11.67 6.59 9.00
C TRP A 150 12.45 7.52 8.06
N SER A 151 12.73 8.76 8.47
CA SER A 151 13.50 9.71 7.66
C SER A 151 14.99 9.35 7.76
N VAL A 152 15.61 9.06 6.61
CA VAL A 152 17.05 8.83 6.46
C VAL A 152 17.85 10.13 6.53
#